data_AF-A0A7U4THE1-F1
#
_entry.id   AF-A0A7U4THE1-F1
#
_cell.length_a   1.000
_cell.length_b   1.000
_cell.length_c   1.000
_cell.angle_alpha   90.00
_cell.angle_beta   90.00
_cell.angle_gamma   90.00
#
_symmetry.space_group_name_H-M   'P 1'
#
loop_
_entity.id
_entity.type
_entity.pdbx_description
1 polymer ?
#
loop_
_entity_poly.entity_id
_entity_poly.type
_entity_poly.pdbx_seq_one_letter_code
_entity_poly.pdbx_strand_id
1 'polypeptide(L)'
;MEDLEKMTTDKKRWYIFEDISFEGRPRSKWIIDCLLGDIQTFFDGIENFIKNKEKSGKRDGGGNLSVPILISTALEFVAALYTGKTNYILCFSEDISEELREEWNQLKIENLTNRLREMIKSKGLKINERATIASISKNRIEIDKYQIKKEGGKLNVYENYNATDNVRRFIKDFFPKEYKDIPFLLWDGVRNGLVHSFYPKSFSFQRSSQRSERYIQFQFYVEDKNISSHFKKDKDTIWICINVFELYRVVKKAIEDYLDKLKHDKTLQDRFIKAWSSVEDYRDKADSNQLDEIKKLKKLLDYLDLNSAAPILRE
;
A
#
# COMPACT_ATOMS: atom_id res chain seq x y z
N MET A 1 -2.70 -14.09 -18.88
CA MET A 1 -2.84 -14.85 -17.62
C MET A 1 -3.85 -15.95 -17.85
N GLU A 2 -3.56 -17.18 -17.42
CA GLU A 2 -4.63 -18.17 -17.26
C GLU A 2 -5.72 -17.59 -16.36
N ASP A 3 -6.95 -17.96 -16.65
CA ASP A 3 -8.12 -17.55 -15.89
C ASP A 3 -7.93 -17.96 -14.41
N LEU A 4 -7.67 -16.98 -13.53
CA LEU A 4 -7.35 -17.19 -12.11
C LEU A 4 -8.44 -18.02 -11.40
N GLU A 5 -9.67 -17.94 -11.91
CA GLU A 5 -10.82 -18.71 -11.44
C GLU A 5 -10.71 -20.22 -11.75
N LYS A 6 -9.90 -20.61 -12.74
CA LYS A 6 -9.72 -21.99 -13.20
C LYS A 6 -8.52 -22.71 -12.56
N MET A 7 -7.69 -22.04 -11.77
CA MET A 7 -6.53 -22.68 -11.13
C MET A 7 -6.96 -23.70 -10.05
N THR A 8 -6.38 -24.91 -10.11
CA THR A 8 -6.52 -25.92 -9.05
C THR A 8 -5.83 -25.48 -7.76
N THR A 9 -6.19 -26.08 -6.63
CA THR A 9 -5.58 -25.78 -5.32
C THR A 9 -4.06 -25.96 -5.34
N ASP A 10 -3.56 -27.05 -5.94
CA ASP A 10 -2.12 -27.33 -6.01
C ASP A 10 -1.40 -26.28 -6.86
N LYS A 11 -2.01 -25.86 -7.98
CA LYS A 11 -1.44 -24.82 -8.84
C LYS A 11 -1.39 -23.46 -8.15
N LYS A 12 -2.38 -23.13 -7.30
CA LYS A 12 -2.37 -21.91 -6.48
C LYS A 12 -1.25 -21.95 -5.45
N ARG A 13 -1.08 -23.07 -4.75
CA ARG A 13 0.01 -23.25 -3.78
C ARG A 13 1.36 -23.15 -4.47
N TRP A 14 1.53 -23.82 -5.61
CA TRP A 14 2.74 -23.74 -6.42
C TRP A 14 3.04 -22.29 -6.82
N TYR A 15 2.09 -21.54 -7.38
CA TYR A 15 2.28 -20.14 -7.79
C TYR A 15 2.73 -19.22 -6.64
N ILE A 16 2.20 -19.42 -5.43
CA ILE A 16 2.50 -18.58 -4.26
C ILE A 16 3.84 -18.97 -3.62
N PHE A 17 4.08 -20.28 -3.44
CA PHE A 17 5.11 -20.80 -2.54
C PHE A 17 6.29 -21.48 -3.24
N GLU A 18 6.19 -21.80 -4.53
CA GLU A 18 7.20 -22.58 -5.26
C GLU A 18 7.64 -21.93 -6.59
N ASP A 19 6.74 -21.24 -7.29
CA ASP A 19 7.05 -20.60 -8.57
C ASP A 19 8.08 -19.49 -8.40
N ILE A 20 9.23 -19.66 -9.07
CA ILE A 20 10.37 -18.74 -9.03
C ILE A 20 10.41 -17.80 -10.23
N SER A 21 9.36 -17.78 -11.07
CA SER A 21 9.29 -16.89 -12.25
C SER A 21 9.40 -15.41 -11.89
N PHE A 22 9.00 -15.03 -10.67
CA PHE A 22 9.12 -13.67 -10.16
C PHE A 22 10.46 -13.46 -9.47
N GLU A 23 11.37 -12.72 -10.12
CA GLU A 23 12.68 -12.33 -9.56
C GLU A 23 13.51 -13.53 -9.01
N GLY A 24 13.33 -14.71 -9.58
CA GLY A 24 14.05 -15.92 -9.19
C GLY A 24 13.63 -16.49 -7.82
N ARG A 25 12.47 -16.11 -7.26
CA ARG A 25 12.02 -16.59 -5.94
C ARG A 25 10.50 -16.73 -5.83
N PRO A 26 10.00 -17.57 -4.90
CA PRO A 26 8.59 -17.61 -4.60
C PRO A 26 8.06 -16.26 -4.11
N ARG A 27 6.82 -15.94 -4.46
CA ARG A 27 6.16 -14.68 -4.07
C ARG A 27 6.03 -14.55 -2.56
N SER A 28 5.70 -15.64 -1.86
CA SER A 28 5.71 -15.65 -0.40
C SER A 28 7.11 -15.41 0.19
N LYS A 29 8.15 -15.89 -0.49
CA LYS A 29 9.54 -15.69 -0.07
C LYS A 29 10.01 -14.27 -0.33
N TRP A 30 9.55 -13.62 -1.40
CA TRP A 30 9.81 -12.19 -1.62
C TRP A 30 9.32 -11.33 -0.44
N ILE A 31 8.16 -11.64 0.14
CA ILE A 31 7.64 -10.92 1.34
C ILE A 31 8.58 -11.09 2.54
N ILE A 32 9.14 -12.28 2.76
CA ILE A 32 10.05 -12.52 3.88
C ILE A 32 11.44 -11.96 3.60
N ASP A 33 12.02 -12.33 2.46
CA ASP A 33 13.43 -12.14 2.18
C ASP A 33 13.72 -10.72 1.66
N CYS A 34 12.78 -10.11 0.92
CA CYS A 34 12.92 -8.74 0.44
C CYS A 34 12.22 -7.77 1.39
N LEU A 35 10.89 -7.81 1.49
CA LEU A 35 10.14 -6.79 2.22
C LEU A 35 10.51 -6.74 3.71
N LEU A 36 10.48 -7.88 4.40
CA LEU A 36 10.89 -7.94 5.81
C LEU A 36 12.40 -7.96 5.99
N GLY A 37 13.14 -8.55 5.06
CA GLY A 37 14.60 -8.61 5.06
C GLY A 37 15.26 -7.24 4.91
N ASP A 38 14.72 -6.35 4.08
CA ASP A 38 15.21 -4.97 3.92
C ASP A 38 15.01 -4.16 5.20
N ILE A 39 13.86 -4.33 5.85
CA ILE A 39 13.59 -3.69 7.16
C ILE A 39 14.56 -4.22 8.21
N GLN A 40 14.79 -5.54 8.25
CA GLN A 40 15.75 -6.15 9.17
C GLN A 40 17.17 -5.65 8.91
N THR A 41 17.59 -5.55 7.65
CA THR A 41 18.92 -5.02 7.27
C THR A 41 19.08 -3.58 7.75
N PHE A 42 18.02 -2.77 7.63
CA PHE A 42 18.03 -1.40 8.16
C PHE A 42 18.17 -1.38 9.69
N PHE A 43 17.48 -2.26 10.40
CA PHE A 43 17.66 -2.44 11.84
C PHE A 43 19.08 -2.86 12.21
N ASP A 44 19.65 -3.85 11.51
CA ASP A 44 21.01 -4.32 11.76
C ASP A 44 22.03 -3.17 11.58
N GLY A 45 21.81 -2.30 10.59
CA GLY A 45 22.56 -1.06 10.42
C GLY A 45 22.44 -0.11 11.60
N ILE A 46 21.22 0.14 12.09
CA ILE A 46 21.00 0.99 13.27
C ILE A 46 21.63 0.38 14.53
N GLU A 47 21.49 -0.92 14.73
CA GLU A 47 22.08 -1.62 15.87
C GLU A 47 23.61 -1.56 15.85
N ASN A 48 24.21 -1.79 14.67
CA ASN A 48 25.65 -1.65 14.48
C ASN A 48 26.11 -0.22 14.72
N PHE A 49 25.33 0.78 14.27
CA PHE A 49 25.61 2.17 14.58
C PHE A 49 25.58 2.43 16.08
N ILE A 50 24.51 2.03 16.80
CA ILE A 50 24.38 2.23 18.25
C ILE A 50 25.54 1.59 19.01
N LYS A 51 25.91 0.35 18.68
CA LYS A 51 27.08 -0.35 19.28
C LYS A 51 28.39 0.40 19.06
N ASN A 52 28.53 1.10 17.94
CA ASN A 52 29.74 1.85 17.59
C ASN A 52 29.68 3.35 17.99
N LYS A 53 28.48 3.87 18.33
CA LYS A 53 28.22 5.28 18.68
C LYS A 53 28.92 5.71 19.96
N GLU A 54 29.24 4.76 20.85
CA GLU A 54 30.09 5.01 22.03
C GLU A 54 31.46 5.64 21.66
N LYS A 55 31.89 5.56 20.39
CA LYS A 55 33.18 6.11 19.91
C LYS A 55 33.10 7.48 19.22
N SER A 56 31.94 7.96 18.77
CA SER A 56 31.88 9.09 17.81
C SER A 56 31.31 10.39 18.36
N GLY A 57 30.59 10.38 19.48
CA GLY A 57 30.03 11.59 20.11
C GLY A 57 29.04 12.40 19.25
N LYS A 58 28.69 11.94 18.04
CA LYS A 58 27.83 12.65 17.10
C LYS A 58 26.35 12.37 17.37
N ARG A 59 25.54 13.43 17.34
CA ARG A 59 24.07 13.36 17.36
C ARG A 59 23.56 13.18 15.92
N ASP A 60 23.69 11.96 15.40
CA ASP A 60 23.09 11.60 14.12
C ASP A 60 21.65 11.09 14.31
N GLY A 61 20.78 11.31 13.31
CA GLY A 61 19.39 10.85 13.34
C GLY A 61 19.30 9.32 13.30
N GLY A 62 18.62 8.72 14.28
CA GLY A 62 18.63 7.26 14.53
C GLY A 62 17.59 6.43 13.78
N GLY A 63 16.99 6.94 12.70
CA GLY A 63 15.94 6.22 11.97
C GLY A 63 14.56 6.19 12.67
N ASN A 64 14.37 7.03 13.70
CA ASN A 64 13.15 7.08 14.53
C ASN A 64 11.86 7.23 13.69
N LEU A 65 11.92 7.88 12.52
CA LEU A 65 10.80 8.00 11.60
C LEU A 65 10.88 7.04 10.42
N SER A 66 12.07 6.83 9.85
CA SER A 66 12.27 5.93 8.70
C SER A 66 11.77 4.51 8.96
N VAL A 67 11.99 3.98 10.16
CA VAL A 67 11.56 2.63 10.53
C VAL A 67 10.02 2.51 10.55
N PRO A 68 9.27 3.34 11.30
CA PRO A 68 7.80 3.34 11.24
C PRO A 68 7.23 3.47 9.83
N ILE A 69 7.88 4.24 8.95
CA ILE A 69 7.47 4.39 7.54
C ILE A 69 7.55 3.04 6.83
N LEU A 70 8.72 2.39 6.87
CA LEU A 70 8.93 1.10 6.20
C LEU A 70 7.97 0.03 6.72
N ILE A 71 7.78 -0.03 8.04
CA ILE A 71 6.83 -0.94 8.69
C ILE A 71 5.39 -0.67 8.22
N SER A 72 4.98 0.60 8.15
CA SER A 72 3.63 0.99 7.71
C SER A 72 3.39 0.63 6.24
N THR A 73 4.39 0.84 5.38
CA THR A 73 4.34 0.44 3.97
C THR A 73 4.23 -1.08 3.83
N ALA A 74 5.02 -1.85 4.58
CA ALA A 74 4.94 -3.30 4.58
C ALA A 74 3.57 -3.82 5.03
N LEU A 75 3.02 -3.23 6.10
CA LEU A 75 1.68 -3.56 6.60
C LEU A 75 0.59 -3.27 5.56
N GLU A 76 0.64 -2.11 4.91
CA GLU A 76 -0.33 -1.73 3.88
C GLU A 76 -0.29 -2.69 2.68
N PHE A 77 0.91 -3.04 2.21
CA PHE A 77 1.10 -3.99 1.12
C PHE A 77 0.57 -5.38 1.47
N VAL A 78 0.96 -5.96 2.61
CA VAL A 78 0.50 -7.30 3.01
C VAL A 78 -1.01 -7.32 3.28
N ALA A 79 -1.57 -6.24 3.84
CA ALA A 79 -3.01 -6.12 4.04
C ALA A 79 -3.79 -6.10 2.70
N ALA A 80 -3.23 -5.48 1.67
CA ALA A 80 -3.79 -5.51 0.32
C ALA A 80 -3.81 -6.94 -0.27
N LEU A 81 -2.74 -7.71 -0.06
CA LEU A 81 -2.67 -9.13 -0.46
C LEU A 81 -3.69 -9.98 0.30
N TYR A 82 -3.77 -9.83 1.63
CA TYR A 82 -4.71 -10.55 2.48
C TYR A 82 -6.18 -10.31 2.09
N THR A 83 -6.52 -9.08 1.70
CA THR A 83 -7.88 -8.71 1.30
C THR A 83 -8.17 -8.96 -0.17
N GLY A 84 -7.15 -9.13 -1.01
CA GLY A 84 -7.31 -9.24 -2.46
C GLY A 84 -7.71 -7.93 -3.12
N LYS A 85 -7.31 -6.80 -2.54
CA LYS A 85 -7.73 -5.45 -2.95
C LYS A 85 -6.52 -4.52 -3.04
N THR A 86 -6.17 -4.12 -4.26
CA THR A 86 -5.10 -3.15 -4.56
C THR A 86 -5.64 -2.02 -5.42
N ASN A 87 -4.87 -0.94 -5.56
CA ASN A 87 -5.14 0.14 -6.52
C ASN A 87 -5.00 -0.29 -7.99
N TYR A 88 -4.48 -1.48 -8.25
CA TYR A 88 -3.98 -1.90 -9.57
C TYR A 88 -4.88 -2.94 -10.25
N ILE A 89 -5.97 -3.36 -9.60
CA ILE A 89 -6.92 -4.31 -10.17
C ILE A 89 -7.71 -3.63 -11.28
N LEU A 90 -7.24 -3.79 -12.52
CA LEU A 90 -7.97 -3.41 -13.72
C LEU A 90 -9.12 -4.38 -13.95
N CYS A 91 -10.35 -3.89 -13.85
CA CYS A 91 -11.56 -4.67 -14.11
C CYS A 91 -11.78 -4.83 -15.62
N PHE A 92 -11.68 -3.72 -16.37
CA PHE A 92 -11.70 -3.72 -17.83
C PHE A 92 -11.12 -2.41 -18.38
N SER A 93 -10.80 -2.42 -19.67
CA SER A 93 -10.37 -1.27 -20.46
C SER A 93 -11.17 -1.24 -21.75
N GLU A 94 -11.71 -0.08 -22.11
CA GLU A 94 -12.44 0.11 -23.36
C GLU A 94 -12.12 1.44 -24.02
N ASP A 95 -12.35 1.54 -25.33
CA ASP A 95 -12.17 2.80 -26.03
C ASP A 95 -13.25 3.79 -25.59
N ILE A 96 -12.87 5.04 -25.36
CA ILE A 96 -13.83 6.07 -24.94
C ILE A 96 -14.63 6.53 -26.15
N SER A 97 -15.96 6.39 -26.10
CA SER A 97 -16.83 6.96 -27.13
C SER A 97 -16.78 8.49 -27.07
N GLU A 98 -16.91 9.16 -28.23
CA GLU A 98 -16.91 10.63 -28.27
C GLU A 98 -18.05 11.23 -27.43
N GLU A 99 -19.22 10.59 -27.43
CA GLU A 99 -20.34 11.00 -26.58
C GLU A 99 -20.00 10.96 -25.08
N LEU A 100 -19.39 9.87 -24.60
CA LEU A 100 -18.98 9.75 -23.20
C LEU A 100 -17.85 10.75 -22.86
N ARG A 101 -16.98 11.01 -23.83
CA ARG A 101 -15.90 11.99 -23.72
C ARG A 101 -16.47 13.40 -23.54
N GLU A 102 -17.44 13.79 -24.37
CA GLU A 102 -18.15 15.06 -24.29
C GLU A 102 -18.92 15.19 -22.98
N GLU A 103 -19.69 14.18 -22.57
CA GLU A 103 -20.46 14.18 -21.32
C GLU A 103 -19.57 14.38 -20.10
N TRP A 104 -18.42 13.69 -20.06
CA TRP A 104 -17.44 13.88 -19.01
C TRP A 104 -16.82 15.28 -19.06
N ASN A 105 -16.40 15.76 -20.25
CA ASN A 105 -15.79 17.08 -20.37
C ASN A 105 -16.75 18.23 -20.02
N GLN A 106 -18.04 18.06 -20.29
CA GLN A 106 -19.11 19.00 -19.96
C GLN A 106 -19.69 18.81 -18.55
N LEU A 107 -19.19 17.84 -17.79
CA LEU A 107 -19.66 17.49 -16.44
C LEU A 107 -21.18 17.24 -16.37
N LYS A 108 -21.74 16.54 -17.37
CA LYS A 108 -23.15 16.11 -17.37
C LYS A 108 -23.35 14.92 -16.41
N ILE A 109 -23.30 15.20 -15.10
CA ILE A 109 -23.19 14.20 -14.02
C ILE A 109 -24.26 13.10 -14.12
N GLU A 110 -25.53 13.44 -14.35
CA GLU A 110 -26.62 12.47 -14.33
C GLU A 110 -26.54 11.46 -15.49
N ASN A 111 -26.37 11.94 -16.73
CA ASN A 111 -26.17 11.11 -17.91
C ASN A 111 -24.94 10.21 -17.74
N LEU A 112 -23.83 10.81 -17.30
CA LEU A 112 -22.57 10.13 -17.09
C LEU A 112 -22.70 9.02 -16.04
N THR A 113 -23.43 9.27 -14.94
CA THR A 113 -23.67 8.28 -13.89
C THR A 113 -24.48 7.09 -14.43
N ASN A 114 -25.51 7.32 -15.24
CA ASN A 114 -26.31 6.25 -15.84
C ASN A 114 -25.48 5.40 -16.80
N ARG A 115 -24.77 6.04 -17.72
CA ARG A 115 -23.98 5.37 -18.74
C ARG A 115 -22.83 4.57 -18.14
N LEU A 116 -22.13 5.11 -17.15
CA LEU A 116 -21.08 4.37 -16.43
C LEU A 116 -21.63 3.16 -15.67
N ARG A 117 -22.82 3.26 -15.05
CA ARG A 117 -23.49 2.13 -14.40
C ARG A 117 -23.84 1.03 -15.40
N GLU A 118 -24.44 1.38 -16.53
CA GLU A 118 -24.78 0.42 -17.59
C GLU A 118 -23.54 -0.26 -18.17
N MET A 119 -22.50 0.52 -18.43
CA MET A 119 -21.21 0.03 -18.91
C MET A 119 -20.62 -1.00 -17.93
N ILE A 120 -20.53 -0.66 -16.64
CA ILE A 120 -20.03 -1.57 -15.60
C ILE A 120 -20.91 -2.84 -15.51
N LYS A 121 -22.24 -2.70 -15.50
CA LYS A 121 -23.17 -3.84 -15.49
C LYS A 121 -23.00 -4.74 -16.72
N SER A 122 -22.80 -4.16 -17.90
CA SER A 122 -22.64 -4.90 -19.17
C SER A 122 -21.39 -5.79 -19.19
N LYS A 123 -20.36 -5.44 -18.40
CA LYS A 123 -19.15 -6.24 -18.20
C LYS A 123 -19.32 -7.31 -17.09
N GLY A 124 -20.53 -7.53 -16.60
CA GLY A 124 -20.83 -8.51 -15.54
C GLY A 124 -20.42 -8.06 -14.14
N LEU A 125 -20.07 -6.79 -13.94
CA LEU A 125 -19.62 -6.27 -12.66
C LEU A 125 -20.81 -5.80 -11.80
N LYS A 126 -20.68 -6.01 -10.48
CA LYS A 126 -21.70 -5.60 -9.51
C LYS A 126 -21.48 -4.14 -9.11
N ILE A 127 -22.47 -3.30 -9.39
CA ILE A 127 -22.53 -1.90 -8.97
C ILE A 127 -23.85 -1.63 -8.26
N ASN A 128 -23.82 -0.83 -7.19
CA ASN A 128 -25.03 -0.39 -6.50
C ASN A 128 -25.91 0.45 -7.44
N GLU A 129 -27.19 0.10 -7.57
CA GLU A 129 -28.11 0.79 -8.49
C GLU A 129 -28.34 2.24 -8.11
N ARG A 130 -28.18 2.59 -6.84
CA ARG A 130 -28.28 3.96 -6.32
C ARG A 130 -26.93 4.68 -6.28
N ALA A 131 -25.85 4.06 -6.77
CA ALA A 131 -24.55 4.70 -6.79
C ALA A 131 -24.58 5.93 -7.71
N THR A 132 -24.11 7.03 -7.15
CA THR A 132 -23.82 8.27 -7.88
C THR A 132 -22.32 8.49 -7.95
N ILE A 133 -21.89 9.37 -8.86
CA ILE A 133 -20.49 9.81 -8.90
C ILE A 133 -20.15 10.48 -7.56
N ALA A 134 -19.17 9.92 -6.86
CA ALA A 134 -18.69 10.40 -5.57
C ALA A 134 -17.65 11.52 -5.74
N SER A 135 -16.82 11.42 -6.78
CA SER A 135 -15.84 12.44 -7.14
C SER A 135 -15.59 12.45 -8.65
N ILE A 136 -15.32 13.63 -9.21
CA ILE A 136 -15.00 13.81 -10.62
C ILE A 136 -13.87 14.81 -10.80
N SER A 137 -12.99 14.51 -11.74
CA SER A 137 -11.88 15.34 -12.16
C SER A 137 -11.65 15.16 -13.67
N LYS A 138 -10.70 15.91 -14.23
CA LYS A 138 -10.37 15.87 -15.67
C LYS A 138 -10.16 14.45 -16.19
N ASN A 139 -9.42 13.62 -15.45
CA ASN A 139 -8.99 12.29 -15.89
C ASN A 139 -9.46 11.14 -14.98
N ARG A 140 -10.19 11.44 -13.89
CA ARG A 140 -10.67 10.42 -12.94
C ARG A 140 -12.10 10.67 -12.48
N ILE A 141 -12.89 9.60 -12.42
CA ILE A 141 -14.22 9.53 -11.79
C ILE A 141 -14.21 8.41 -10.75
N GLU A 142 -14.93 8.61 -9.66
CA GLU A 142 -15.25 7.56 -8.69
C GLU A 142 -16.75 7.34 -8.62
N ILE A 143 -17.17 6.08 -8.71
CA ILE A 143 -18.56 5.66 -8.58
C ILE A 143 -18.63 4.32 -7.87
N ASP A 144 -19.44 4.22 -6.82
CA ASP A 144 -19.54 3.03 -5.95
C ASP A 144 -18.14 2.58 -5.47
N LYS A 145 -17.75 1.35 -5.81
CA LYS A 145 -16.45 0.76 -5.55
C LYS A 145 -15.54 0.77 -6.78
N TYR A 146 -15.74 1.68 -7.72
CA TYR A 146 -14.94 1.75 -8.95
C TYR A 146 -14.29 3.13 -9.12
N GLN A 147 -13.03 3.09 -9.57
CA GLN A 147 -12.28 4.24 -10.06
C GLN A 147 -12.15 4.11 -11.56
N ILE A 148 -12.62 5.12 -12.29
CA ILE A 148 -12.57 5.17 -13.74
C ILE A 148 -11.55 6.22 -14.15
N LYS A 149 -10.57 5.85 -14.98
CA LYS A 149 -9.51 6.74 -15.45
C LYS A 149 -9.49 6.86 -16.97
N LYS A 150 -9.27 8.08 -17.47
CA LYS A 150 -8.99 8.38 -18.88
C LYS A 150 -7.47 8.31 -19.10
N GLU A 151 -6.99 7.24 -19.71
CA GLU A 151 -5.56 6.98 -19.90
C GLU A 151 -5.32 6.34 -21.28
N GLY A 152 -4.36 6.87 -22.05
CA GLY A 152 -3.99 6.28 -23.35
C GLY A 152 -5.13 6.22 -24.38
N GLY A 153 -6.07 7.16 -24.35
CA GLY A 153 -7.26 7.16 -25.23
C GLY A 153 -8.34 6.15 -24.84
N LYS A 154 -8.14 5.43 -23.73
CA LYS A 154 -9.07 4.44 -23.20
C LYS A 154 -9.67 4.88 -21.88
N LEU A 155 -10.77 4.24 -21.54
CA LEU A 155 -11.41 4.28 -20.24
C LEU A 155 -11.03 3.00 -19.49
N ASN A 156 -10.23 3.15 -18.46
CA ASN A 156 -9.79 2.07 -17.59
C ASN A 156 -10.60 2.07 -16.30
N VAL A 157 -11.24 0.95 -15.97
CA VAL A 157 -12.04 0.81 -14.75
C VAL A 157 -11.30 -0.08 -13.76
N TYR A 158 -11.02 0.47 -12.59
CA TYR A 158 -10.33 -0.19 -11.49
C TYR A 158 -11.28 -0.38 -10.31
N GLU A 159 -11.07 -1.41 -9.50
CA GLU A 159 -11.79 -1.57 -8.22
C GLU A 159 -11.18 -0.60 -7.19
N ASN A 160 -12.01 0.20 -6.50
CA ASN A 160 -11.60 1.17 -5.50
C ASN A 160 -10.83 0.47 -4.37
N TYR A 161 -9.64 0.99 -4.13
CA TYR A 161 -8.79 0.61 -3.04
C TYR A 161 -9.12 1.41 -1.79
N ASN A 162 -9.28 0.70 -0.67
CA ASN A 162 -9.37 1.34 0.64
C ASN A 162 -8.29 0.73 1.56
N ALA A 163 -7.14 1.42 1.61
CA ALA A 163 -6.03 1.05 2.48
C ALA A 163 -6.48 0.87 3.94
N THR A 164 -7.33 1.79 4.41
CA THR A 164 -7.84 1.83 5.78
C THR A 164 -8.62 0.58 6.12
N ASP A 165 -9.52 0.13 5.24
CA ASP A 165 -10.29 -1.09 5.47
C ASP A 165 -9.42 -2.34 5.38
N ASN A 166 -8.47 -2.38 4.45
CA ASN A 166 -7.55 -3.50 4.31
C ASN A 166 -6.71 -3.69 5.58
N VAL A 167 -6.05 -2.64 6.03
CA VAL A 167 -5.19 -2.65 7.21
C VAL A 167 -6.00 -2.95 8.47
N ARG A 168 -7.19 -2.35 8.63
CA ARG A 168 -8.06 -2.64 9.78
C ARG A 168 -8.43 -4.11 9.86
N ARG A 169 -8.77 -4.75 8.73
CA ARG A 169 -9.13 -6.18 8.69
C ARG A 169 -7.92 -7.07 8.99
N PHE A 170 -6.76 -6.73 8.44
CA PHE A 170 -5.52 -7.47 8.70
C PHE A 170 -5.14 -7.41 10.19
N ILE A 171 -5.12 -6.21 10.79
CA ILE A 171 -4.82 -6.02 12.21
C ILE A 171 -5.80 -6.79 13.08
N LYS A 172 -7.10 -6.75 12.76
CA LYS A 172 -8.11 -7.48 13.52
C LYS A 172 -7.85 -8.98 13.58
N ASP A 173 -7.32 -9.57 12.51
CA ASP A 173 -7.15 -11.02 12.38
C ASP A 173 -5.79 -11.51 12.90
N PHE A 174 -4.72 -10.73 12.75
CA PHE A 174 -3.35 -11.21 13.00
C PHE A 174 -2.60 -10.48 14.12
N PHE A 175 -3.07 -9.33 14.60
CA PHE A 175 -2.41 -8.65 15.72
C PHE A 175 -2.96 -9.13 17.07
N PRO A 176 -2.14 -9.13 18.14
CA PRO A 176 -2.61 -9.48 19.48
C PRO A 176 -3.71 -8.52 19.96
N LYS A 177 -4.65 -9.03 20.76
CA LYS A 177 -5.85 -8.27 21.19
C LYS A 177 -5.49 -6.98 21.92
N GLU A 178 -4.42 -7.02 22.70
CA GLU A 178 -3.86 -5.94 23.52
C GLU A 178 -3.37 -4.77 22.66
N TYR A 179 -3.05 -5.05 21.39
CA TYR A 179 -2.51 -4.09 20.42
C TYR A 179 -3.42 -3.94 19.20
N LYS A 180 -4.75 -4.14 19.25
CA LYS A 180 -5.55 -4.01 18.00
C LYS A 180 -5.79 -2.56 17.57
N ASP A 181 -5.87 -1.63 18.51
CA ASP A 181 -6.21 -0.24 18.17
C ASP A 181 -4.97 0.63 17.91
N ILE A 182 -3.84 0.31 18.54
CA ILE A 182 -2.60 1.11 18.46
C ILE A 182 -1.92 1.04 17.08
N PRO A 183 -1.72 -0.14 16.44
CA PRO A 183 -1.10 -0.26 15.13
C PRO A 183 -1.93 0.41 14.04
N PHE A 184 -3.26 0.44 14.19
CA PHE A 184 -4.12 1.16 13.25
C PHE A 184 -3.93 2.67 13.38
N LEU A 185 -3.92 3.21 14.61
CA LEU A 185 -3.63 4.63 14.86
C LEU A 185 -2.22 5.02 14.42
N LEU A 186 -1.24 4.15 14.63
CA LEU A 186 0.14 4.35 14.17
C LEU A 186 0.19 4.37 12.64
N TRP A 187 -0.39 3.38 11.98
CA TRP A 187 -0.40 3.32 10.52
C TRP A 187 -1.11 4.55 9.94
N ASP A 188 -2.27 4.94 10.46
CA ASP A 188 -2.99 6.14 10.01
C ASP A 188 -2.18 7.42 10.26
N GLY A 189 -1.56 7.51 11.44
CA GLY A 189 -0.71 8.64 11.85
C GLY A 189 0.52 8.79 10.96
N VAL A 190 1.22 7.69 10.69
CA VAL A 190 2.41 7.66 9.83
C VAL A 190 2.01 7.90 8.38
N ARG A 191 1.08 7.13 7.83
CA ARG A 191 0.63 7.27 6.43
C ARG A 191 0.17 8.68 6.10
N ASN A 192 -0.72 9.27 6.90
CA ASN A 192 -1.24 10.61 6.61
C ASN A 192 -0.27 11.72 7.05
N GLY A 193 0.59 11.46 8.02
CA GLY A 193 1.62 12.42 8.46
C GLY A 193 2.73 12.62 7.44
N LEU A 194 3.13 11.55 6.74
CA LEU A 194 4.18 11.57 5.73
C LEU A 194 3.80 12.32 4.46
N VAL A 195 2.52 12.28 4.07
CA VAL A 195 2.03 12.99 2.88
C VAL A 195 2.16 14.51 3.06
N HIS A 196 2.30 15.00 4.31
CA HIS A 196 2.17 16.43 4.60
C HIS A 196 3.29 17.06 5.46
N SER A 197 4.01 16.31 6.29
CA SER A 197 4.83 16.95 7.35
C SER A 197 6.11 16.23 7.76
N PHE A 198 6.44 15.08 7.16
CA PHE A 198 7.56 14.22 7.60
C PHE A 198 7.57 13.98 9.12
N TYR A 199 6.37 13.92 9.71
CA TYR A 199 6.10 13.73 11.14
C TYR A 199 4.75 13.00 11.27
N PRO A 200 4.54 12.13 12.26
CA PRO A 200 3.27 11.44 12.44
C PRO A 200 2.16 12.45 12.72
N LYS A 201 1.01 12.28 12.07
CA LYS A 201 -0.17 13.09 12.34
C LYS A 201 -0.54 12.96 13.82
N SER A 202 -0.71 14.10 14.48
CA SER A 202 -1.29 14.16 15.83
C SER A 202 -2.82 14.06 15.74
N PHE A 203 -3.45 13.43 16.73
CA PHE A 203 -4.90 13.36 16.82
C PHE A 203 -5.39 14.26 17.94
N SER A 204 -6.46 15.02 17.71
CA SER A 204 -7.16 15.73 18.78
C SER A 204 -8.55 15.16 18.97
N PHE A 205 -9.01 15.14 20.22
CA PHE A 205 -10.34 14.65 20.55
C PHE A 205 -10.91 15.38 21.77
N GLN A 206 -12.22 15.60 21.75
CA GLN A 206 -12.96 16.17 22.86
C GLN A 206 -13.94 15.11 23.38
N ARG A 207 -13.90 14.83 24.68
CA ARG A 207 -14.97 14.05 25.30
C ARG A 207 -16.19 14.95 25.46
N SER A 208 -17.38 14.43 25.13
CA SER A 208 -18.65 15.17 25.15
C SER A 208 -18.98 15.84 26.49
N SER A 209 -18.32 15.45 27.58
CA SER A 209 -18.44 16.04 28.92
C SER A 209 -17.28 16.96 29.35
N GLN A 210 -16.28 17.23 28.50
CA GLN A 210 -15.10 18.03 28.84
C GLN A 210 -14.94 19.23 27.91
N ARG A 211 -14.57 20.40 28.47
CA ARG A 211 -14.29 21.63 27.72
C ARG A 211 -12.90 21.66 27.08
N SER A 212 -11.93 20.88 27.59
CA SER A 212 -10.57 20.85 27.06
C SER A 212 -10.41 19.78 25.98
N GLU A 213 -9.76 20.18 24.88
CA GLU A 213 -9.29 19.28 23.83
C GLU A 213 -8.11 18.46 24.37
N ARG A 214 -8.08 17.17 24.05
CA ARG A 214 -6.94 16.29 24.35
C ARG A 214 -6.22 15.92 23.07
N TYR A 215 -4.91 15.72 23.17
CA TYR A 215 -4.05 15.36 22.04
C TYR A 215 -3.48 13.95 22.21
N ILE A 216 -3.27 13.26 21.09
CA ILE A 216 -2.50 12.03 20.99
C ILE A 216 -1.30 12.33 20.07
N GLN A 217 -0.10 12.05 20.58
CA GLN A 217 1.15 12.21 19.85
C GLN A 217 1.97 10.94 19.91
N PHE A 218 2.80 10.73 18.89
CA PHE A 218 3.69 9.57 18.81
C PHE A 218 5.11 10.00 19.09
N GLN A 219 5.81 9.20 19.89
CA GLN A 219 7.25 9.30 20.07
C GLN A 219 7.87 7.97 19.69
N PHE A 220 8.78 7.99 18.73
CA PHE A 220 9.55 6.82 18.35
C PHE A 220 10.95 6.89 18.91
N TYR A 221 11.41 5.78 19.45
CA TYR A 221 12.77 5.66 19.94
C TYR A 221 13.39 4.34 19.52
N VAL A 222 14.70 4.41 19.31
CA VAL A 222 15.53 3.33 18.74
C VAL A 222 16.74 3.05 19.64
N GLU A 223 17.07 3.96 20.56
CA GLU A 223 18.34 3.94 21.29
C GLU A 223 18.37 2.97 22.47
N ASP A 224 17.21 2.57 23.02
CA ASP A 224 17.16 1.60 24.12
C ASP A 224 16.12 0.50 23.85
N LYS A 225 16.61 -0.68 23.44
CA LYS A 225 15.78 -1.86 23.18
C LYS A 225 15.11 -2.42 24.43
N ASN A 226 15.60 -2.08 25.62
CA ASN A 226 15.09 -2.60 26.88
C ASN A 226 13.90 -1.79 27.39
N ILE A 227 13.64 -0.60 26.83
CA ILE A 227 12.45 0.19 27.16
C ILE A 227 11.30 -0.30 26.28
N SER A 228 10.34 -0.99 26.88
CA SER A 228 9.10 -1.38 26.22
C SER A 228 8.28 -0.17 25.79
N SER A 229 7.55 -0.33 24.69
CA SER A 229 6.55 0.65 24.28
C SER A 229 5.59 0.94 25.44
N HIS A 230 5.24 2.21 25.64
CA HIS A 230 4.49 2.64 26.80
C HIS A 230 3.69 3.90 26.50
N PHE A 231 2.74 4.21 27.39
CA PHE A 231 2.00 5.45 27.36
C PHE A 231 2.54 6.43 28.39
N LYS A 232 2.68 7.69 28.01
CA LYS A 232 2.95 8.79 28.94
C LYS A 232 1.85 9.83 28.81
N LYS A 233 1.38 10.37 29.92
CA LYS A 233 0.48 11.53 29.91
C LYS A 233 1.23 12.76 30.37
N ASP A 234 1.13 13.84 29.60
CA ASP A 234 1.63 15.16 29.98
C ASP A 234 0.55 16.21 29.69
N LYS A 235 -0.01 16.79 30.75
CA LYS A 235 -1.17 17.70 30.69
C LYS A 235 -2.34 17.09 29.88
N ASP A 236 -2.67 17.70 28.74
CA ASP A 236 -3.74 17.30 27.83
C ASP A 236 -3.25 16.36 26.71
N THR A 237 -1.96 16.02 26.69
CA THR A 237 -1.36 15.16 25.66
C THR A 237 -1.11 13.74 26.19
N ILE A 238 -1.59 12.76 25.44
CA ILE A 238 -1.24 11.35 25.59
C ILE A 238 -0.14 11.05 24.56
N TRP A 239 1.02 10.68 25.05
CA TRP A 239 2.14 10.21 24.26
C TRP A 239 2.08 8.69 24.15
N ILE A 240 2.07 8.20 22.91
CA ILE A 240 2.28 6.79 22.58
C ILE A 240 3.76 6.65 22.23
N CYS A 241 4.54 6.20 23.20
CA CYS A 241 5.98 6.00 23.07
C CYS A 241 6.22 4.59 22.53
N ILE A 242 6.82 4.48 21.35
CA ILE A 242 6.93 3.21 20.63
C ILE A 242 8.39 2.86 20.43
N ASN A 243 8.75 1.70 20.97
CA ASN A 243 9.99 1.03 20.64
C ASN A 243 9.84 0.43 19.24
N VAL A 244 10.60 0.94 18.29
CA VAL A 244 10.47 0.52 16.88
C VAL A 244 10.85 -0.95 16.66
N PHE A 245 11.72 -1.52 17.49
CA PHE A 245 12.09 -2.94 17.42
C PHE A 245 10.93 -3.83 17.89
N GLU A 246 10.23 -3.42 18.95
CA GLU A 246 9.03 -4.11 19.42
C GLU A 246 7.94 -4.06 18.35
N LEU A 247 7.69 -2.88 17.77
CA LEU A 247 6.73 -2.70 16.69
C LEU A 247 7.04 -3.64 15.50
N TYR A 248 8.30 -3.69 15.06
CA TYR A 248 8.71 -4.57 13.98
C TYR A 248 8.49 -6.05 14.30
N ARG A 249 8.83 -6.50 15.50
CA ARG A 249 8.61 -7.90 15.93
C ARG A 249 7.14 -8.27 15.87
N VAL A 250 6.25 -7.39 16.34
CA VAL A 250 4.80 -7.61 16.31
C VAL A 250 4.30 -7.70 14.86
N VAL A 251 4.73 -6.79 13.99
CA VAL A 251 4.32 -6.77 12.58
C VAL A 251 4.86 -7.98 11.82
N LYS A 252 6.14 -8.32 12.02
CA LYS A 252 6.78 -9.50 11.44
C LYS A 252 6.02 -10.76 11.82
N LYS A 253 5.70 -10.93 13.11
CA LYS A 253 4.95 -12.09 13.60
C LYS A 253 3.55 -12.17 12.97
N ALA A 254 2.83 -11.04 12.89
CA ALA A 254 1.52 -10.99 12.24
C ALA A 254 1.58 -11.38 10.75
N ILE A 255 2.64 -10.98 10.03
CA ILE A 255 2.86 -11.36 8.62
C ILE A 255 3.21 -12.85 8.50
N GLU A 256 4.05 -13.39 9.39
CA GLU A 256 4.36 -14.82 9.44
C GLU A 256 3.09 -15.66 9.69
N ASP A 257 2.26 -15.26 10.65
CA ASP A 257 0.99 -15.93 10.97
C ASP A 257 0.01 -15.88 9.78
N TYR A 258 -0.01 -14.76 9.05
CA TYR A 258 -0.76 -14.66 7.80
C TYR A 258 -0.26 -15.63 6.73
N LEU A 259 1.05 -15.68 6.49
CA LEU A 259 1.64 -16.57 5.48
C LEU A 259 1.43 -18.04 5.84
N ASP A 260 1.47 -18.39 7.12
CA ASP A 260 1.15 -19.74 7.59
C ASP A 260 -0.33 -20.08 7.34
N LYS A 261 -1.26 -19.16 7.64
CA LYS A 261 -2.68 -19.35 7.31
C LYS A 261 -2.91 -19.48 5.80
N LEU A 262 -2.19 -18.69 4.99
CA LEU A 262 -2.27 -18.69 3.53
C LEU A 262 -1.93 -20.06 2.92
N LYS A 263 -1.06 -20.86 3.54
CA LYS A 263 -0.72 -22.21 3.07
C LYS A 263 -1.90 -23.17 3.03
N HIS A 264 -2.95 -22.90 3.81
CA HIS A 264 -4.06 -23.81 4.06
C HIS A 264 -5.45 -23.23 3.71
N ASP A 265 -5.55 -21.93 3.47
CA ASP A 265 -6.82 -21.25 3.19
C ASP A 265 -6.95 -20.89 1.70
N LYS A 266 -7.81 -21.63 0.99
CA LYS A 266 -8.05 -21.45 -0.45
C LYS A 266 -8.59 -20.05 -0.79
N THR A 267 -9.45 -19.48 0.06
CA THR A 267 -9.99 -18.14 -0.18
C THR A 267 -8.93 -17.07 0.02
N LEU A 268 -8.00 -17.24 0.97
CA LEU A 268 -6.84 -16.35 1.08
C LEU A 268 -5.89 -16.49 -0.09
N GLN A 269 -5.69 -17.70 -0.63
CA GLN A 269 -4.88 -17.90 -1.83
C GLN A 269 -5.46 -17.15 -3.03
N ASP A 270 -6.78 -17.22 -3.23
CA ASP A 270 -7.46 -16.49 -4.30
C ASP A 270 -7.26 -14.97 -4.18
N ARG A 271 -7.40 -14.45 -2.96
CA ARG A 271 -7.16 -13.02 -2.67
C ARG A 271 -5.71 -12.64 -2.92
N PHE A 272 -4.77 -13.43 -2.41
CA PHE A 272 -3.34 -13.20 -2.61
C PHE A 272 -3.02 -13.12 -4.10
N ILE A 273 -3.44 -14.12 -4.87
CA ILE A 273 -3.13 -14.21 -6.30
C ILE A 273 -3.73 -13.03 -7.06
N LYS A 274 -5.02 -12.70 -6.81
CA LYS A 274 -5.68 -11.55 -7.45
C LYS A 274 -4.95 -10.24 -7.17
N ALA A 275 -4.55 -10.01 -5.92
CA ALA A 275 -3.84 -8.78 -5.55
C ALA A 275 -2.41 -8.77 -6.09
N TRP A 276 -1.68 -9.87 -5.94
CA TRP A 276 -0.29 -9.97 -6.36
C TRP A 276 -0.14 -9.82 -7.89
N SER A 277 -0.95 -10.54 -8.66
CA SER A 277 -0.91 -10.44 -10.13
C SER A 277 -1.22 -9.01 -10.60
N SER A 278 -2.13 -8.30 -9.93
CA SER A 278 -2.42 -6.91 -10.26
C SER A 278 -1.22 -5.98 -10.03
N VAL A 279 -0.32 -6.31 -9.11
CA VAL A 279 0.92 -5.56 -8.85
C VAL A 279 1.98 -5.93 -9.89
N GLU A 280 2.17 -7.22 -10.16
CA GLU A 280 3.14 -7.71 -11.16
C GLU A 280 2.83 -7.20 -12.58
N ASP A 281 1.55 -7.21 -12.96
CA ASP A 281 1.12 -6.82 -14.29
C ASP A 281 0.91 -5.31 -14.44
N TYR A 282 0.99 -4.55 -13.34
CA TYR A 282 0.83 -3.11 -13.40
C TYR A 282 1.95 -2.48 -14.23
N ARG A 283 1.56 -1.88 -15.36
CA ARG A 283 2.45 -1.09 -16.20
C ARG A 283 1.85 0.28 -16.39
N ASP A 284 2.53 1.29 -15.88
CA ASP A 284 2.20 2.66 -16.23
C ASP A 284 2.56 2.89 -17.71
N LYS A 285 1.58 3.26 -18.52
CA LYS A 285 1.80 3.52 -19.94
C LYS A 285 2.00 5.02 -20.12
N ALA A 286 3.17 5.39 -20.65
CA ALA A 286 3.40 6.76 -21.09
C ALA A 286 2.33 7.14 -22.13
N ASP A 287 1.54 8.19 -21.86
CA ASP A 287 0.50 8.65 -22.76
C ASP A 287 1.06 9.57 -23.86
N SER A 288 0.24 9.85 -24.88
CA SER A 288 0.62 10.76 -25.98
C SER A 288 0.85 12.22 -25.52
N ASN A 289 0.48 12.57 -24.28
CA ASN A 289 0.72 13.88 -23.69
C ASN A 289 2.05 13.91 -22.90
N GLN A 290 2.67 12.77 -22.65
CA GLN A 290 3.97 12.59 -21.98
C GLN A 290 5.11 12.42 -23.00
N LEU A 291 5.08 13.17 -24.10
CA LEU A 291 6.10 13.14 -25.15
C LEU A 291 7.54 13.29 -24.62
N ASP A 292 7.73 14.08 -23.57
CA ASP A 292 9.05 14.27 -22.97
C ASP A 292 9.51 13.06 -22.15
N GLU A 293 8.61 12.32 -21.49
CA GLU A 293 8.94 11.03 -20.85
C GLU A 293 9.35 10.01 -21.91
N ILE A 294 8.61 9.94 -23.03
CA ILE A 294 8.95 9.06 -24.16
C ILE A 294 10.33 9.40 -24.73
N LYS A 295 10.67 10.68 -24.88
CA LYS A 295 12.02 11.11 -25.31
C LYS A 295 13.11 10.70 -24.30
N LYS A 296 12.87 10.83 -23.00
CA LYS A 296 13.82 10.39 -21.96
C LYS A 296 14.03 8.87 -22.01
N LEU A 297 12.95 8.09 -22.16
CA LEU A 297 13.04 6.63 -22.29
C LEU A 297 13.84 6.21 -23.52
N LYS A 298 13.64 6.89 -24.67
CA LYS A 298 14.47 6.65 -25.87
C LYS A 298 15.94 6.94 -25.61
N LYS A 299 16.28 8.04 -24.95
CA LYS A 299 17.67 8.34 -24.57
C LYS A 299 18.27 7.29 -23.64
N LEU A 300 17.49 6.70 -22.73
CA LEU A 300 17.95 5.60 -21.88
C LEU A 300 18.21 4.34 -22.70
N LEU A 301 17.37 4.02 -23.68
CA LEU A 301 17.60 2.90 -24.60
C LEU A 301 18.84 3.13 -25.45
N ASP A 302 19.02 4.35 -25.98
CA ASP A 302 20.22 4.73 -26.74
C ASP A 302 21.48 4.67 -25.86
N TYR A 303 21.38 4.99 -24.57
CA TYR A 303 22.46 4.87 -23.60
C TYR A 303 22.82 3.42 -23.27
N LEU A 304 21.86 2.51 -23.38
CA LEU A 304 22.02 1.07 -23.19
C LEU A 304 22.48 0.35 -24.47
N ASP A 305 22.74 1.05 -25.58
CA ASP A 305 23.07 0.39 -26.84
C ASP A 305 24.37 -0.45 -26.73
N LEU A 306 24.36 -1.61 -27.38
CA LEU A 306 25.31 -2.75 -27.32
C LEU A 306 25.63 -3.36 -25.94
N ASN A 307 25.33 -2.70 -24.81
CA ASN A 307 25.66 -3.19 -23.48
C ASN A 307 24.41 -3.58 -22.70
N SER A 308 24.38 -4.79 -22.15
CA SER A 308 23.26 -5.26 -21.31
C SER A 308 23.13 -4.53 -19.97
N ALA A 309 24.12 -3.72 -19.60
CA ALA A 309 24.11 -2.87 -18.41
C ALA A 309 24.98 -1.61 -18.62
N ALA A 310 24.56 -0.48 -18.06
CA ALA A 310 25.32 0.76 -18.05
C ALA A 310 25.17 1.49 -16.69
N PRO A 311 26.22 2.15 -16.18
CA PRO A 311 26.14 2.87 -14.92
C PRO A 311 25.22 4.09 -15.02
N ILE A 312 24.35 4.28 -14.01
CA ILE A 312 23.41 5.41 -13.93
C ILE A 312 24.14 6.71 -13.58
N LEU A 313 25.18 6.62 -12.75
CA LEU A 313 26.05 7.75 -12.40
C LEU A 313 27.43 7.47 -13.01
N ARG A 314 27.88 8.37 -13.89
CA ARG A 314 29.28 8.39 -14.35
C ARG A 314 30.07 9.21 -13.32
N GLU A 315 31.17 8.67 -12.85
CA GLU A 315 32.11 9.37 -11.94
C GLU A 315 32.70 10.63 -12.56
#